data_AF-A0A410UMA0-F1
#
_entry.id   AF-A0A410UMA0-F1
#
_cell.length_a   1.000
_cell.length_b   1.000
_cell.length_c   1.000
_cell.angle_alpha   90.00
_cell.angle_beta   90.00
_cell.angle_gamma   90.00
#
_symmetry.space_group_name_H-M   'P 1'
#
loop_
_entity.id
_entity.type
_entity.pdbx_description
1 polymer ?
#
loop_
_entity_poly.entity_id
_entity_poly.type
_entity_poly.pdbx_seq_one_letter_code
_entity_poly.pdbx_strand_id
1 'polypeptide(L)' 'MLRILVTAETITQDPNKAALWLRNQPLEAFSGRTAFEVMTSDRTRVAQNARDVLGYLASVESGFVG' A
#
# COMPACT_ATOMS: atom_id res chain seq x y z
N MET A 1 -7.57 2.91 6.28
CA MET A 1 -7.89 2.85 4.83
C MET A 1 -7.74 4.21 4.15
N LEU A 2 -8.45 5.27 4.59
CA LEU A 2 -8.46 6.57 3.92
C LEU A 2 -7.05 7.17 3.68
N ARG A 3 -6.17 7.13 4.69
CA ARG A 3 -4.80 7.65 4.59
C ARG A 3 -3.93 6.92 3.56
N ILE A 4 -4.14 5.62 3.37
CA ILE A 4 -3.36 4.79 2.43
C ILE A 4 -3.76 5.11 0.98
N LEU A 5 -5.06 5.31 0.74
CA LEU A 5 -5.55 5.69 -0.58
C LEU A 5 -5.03 7.07 -1.00
N VAL A 6 -5.06 8.05 -0.09
CA VAL A 6 -4.54 9.41 -0.35
C VAL A 6 -3.04 9.41 -0.65
N THR A 7 -2.24 8.61 0.07
CA THR A 7 -0.81 8.49 -0.21
C THR A 7 -0.57 7.79 -1.55
N ALA A 8 -1.32 6.72 -1.86
CA ALA A 8 -1.23 6.06 -3.16
C ALA A 8 -1.64 6.99 -4.33
N GLU A 9 -2.67 7.81 -4.15
CA GLU A 9 -3.09 8.86 -5.09
C GLU A 9 -1.98 9.87 -5.37
N THR A 10 -1.23 10.25 -4.33
CA THR A 10 -0.09 11.17 -4.48
C THR A 10 1.03 10.54 -5.32
N ILE A 11 1.24 9.22 -5.21
CA ILE A 11 2.24 8.50 -5.99
C ILE A 11 1.78 8.29 -7.43
N THR A 12 0.53 7.86 -7.66
CA THR A 12 0.03 7.52 -8.99
C THR A 12 -0.50 8.73 -9.77
N GLN A 13 -0.73 9.87 -9.10
CA GLN A 13 -1.35 11.09 -9.64
C GLN A 13 -2.75 10.83 -10.24
N ASP A 14 -3.39 9.72 -9.89
CA ASP A 14 -4.69 9.28 -10.41
C ASP A 14 -5.36 8.34 -9.39
N PRO A 15 -6.57 8.68 -8.88
CA PRO A 15 -7.28 7.90 -7.87
C PRO A 15 -7.74 6.53 -8.35
N ASN A 16 -8.08 6.38 -9.63
CA ASN A 16 -8.45 5.09 -10.18
C ASN A 16 -7.23 4.17 -10.26
N LYS A 17 -6.08 4.72 -10.68
CA LYS A 17 -4.82 3.97 -10.68
C LYS A 17 -4.35 3.62 -9.28
N ALA A 18 -4.50 4.51 -8.31
CA ALA A 18 -4.17 4.25 -6.91
C ALA A 18 -4.99 3.06 -6.36
N ALA A 19 -6.30 3.09 -6.58
CA ALA A 19 -7.20 2.03 -6.14
C ALA A 19 -6.88 0.68 -6.84
N LEU A 20 -6.59 0.70 -8.14
CA LEU A 20 -6.20 -0.49 -8.89
C LEU A 20 -4.87 -1.05 -8.42
N TRP A 21 -3.86 -0.20 -8.23
CA TRP A 21 -2.53 -0.61 -7.78
C TRP A 21 -2.58 -1.23 -6.38
N LEU A 22 -3.28 -0.61 -5.43
CA LEU A 22 -3.45 -1.14 -4.07
C LEU A 22 -4.12 -2.53 -4.05
N ARG A 23 -5.01 -2.81 -5.01
CA ARG A 23 -5.80 -4.05 -5.07
C ARG A 23 -5.17 -5.15 -5.91
N ASN A 24 -4.50 -4.77 -7.00
CA ASN A 24 -4.13 -5.71 -8.06
C ASN A 24 -2.63 -5.84 -8.26
N GLN A 25 -1.81 -4.95 -7.69
CA GLN A 25 -0.35 -5.03 -7.82
C GLN A 25 0.24 -5.92 -6.72
N PRO A 26 0.87 -7.05 -7.06
CA PRO A 26 1.71 -7.80 -6.13
C PRO A 26 2.92 -6.96 -5.73
N LEU A 27 3.25 -6.91 -4.44
CA LEU A 27 4.37 -6.14 -3.92
C LEU A 27 5.44 -7.09 -3.36
N GLU A 28 6.66 -7.00 -3.87
CA GLU A 28 7.77 -7.87 -3.43
C GLU A 28 8.08 -7.69 -1.94
N ALA A 29 8.04 -6.46 -1.44
CA ALA A 29 8.18 -6.12 -0.02
C ALA A 29 7.15 -6.82 0.88
N PHE A 30 6.03 -7.30 0.31
CA PHE A 30 5.00 -8.06 1.01
C PHE A 30 4.89 -9.51 0.51
N SER A 31 6.00 -10.09 0.06
CA SER A 31 6.06 -11.49 -0.40
C SER A 31 5.08 -11.78 -1.55
N GLY A 32 4.93 -10.83 -2.47
CA GLY A 32 4.03 -10.95 -3.63
C GLY A 32 2.56 -10.71 -3.30
N ARG A 33 2.23 -10.24 -2.09
CA ARG A 33 0.87 -9.90 -1.69
C ARG A 33 0.53 -8.46 -2.09
N THR A 34 -0.74 -8.19 -2.32
CA THR A 34 -1.21 -6.84 -2.60
C THR A 34 -1.35 -6.03 -1.30
N ALA A 35 -1.27 -4.70 -1.38
CA ALA A 35 -1.48 -3.85 -0.21
C ALA A 35 -2.86 -4.10 0.44
N PHE A 36 -3.88 -4.37 -0.38
CA PHE A 36 -5.21 -4.74 0.10
C PHE A 36 -5.21 -6.05 0.89
N GLU A 37 -4.53 -7.08 0.40
CA GLU A 37 -4.41 -8.36 1.11
C GLU A 37 -3.67 -8.19 2.43
N VAL A 38 -2.57 -7.42 2.46
CA VAL A 38 -1.80 -7.14 3.67
C VAL A 38 -2.69 -6.47 4.72
N MET A 39 -3.49 -5.48 4.34
CA MET A 39 -4.41 -4.79 5.26
C MET A 39 -5.52 -5.69 5.80
N THR A 40 -5.92 -6.73 5.06
CA THR A 40 -7.12 -7.53 5.36
C THR A 40 -6.83 -8.93 5.92
N SER A 41 -5.60 -9.43 5.82
CA SER A 41 -5.28 -10.81 6.22
C SER A 41 -5.36 -11.11 7.71
N ASP A 42 -5.11 -10.12 8.56
CA ASP A 42 -5.18 -10.31 10.00
C ASP A 42 -5.89 -9.13 10.66
N ARG A 43 -7.14 -9.37 11.07
CA ARG A 43 -7.99 -8.36 11.71
C ARG A 43 -7.43 -7.88 13.05
N THR A 44 -6.56 -8.65 13.70
CA THR A 44 -5.93 -8.27 14.97
C THR A 44 -4.73 -7.34 14.76
N ARG A 45 -4.15 -7.34 13.55
CA ARG A 45 -2.96 -6.55 13.20
C ARG A 45 -3.24 -5.41 12.22
N VAL A 46 -4.49 -5.04 11.99
CA VAL A 46 -4.90 -4.00 11.03
C VAL A 46 -4.12 -2.69 11.21
N ALA A 47 -3.90 -2.26 12.46
CA ALA A 47 -3.13 -1.04 12.74
C ALA A 47 -1.66 -1.17 12.33
N GLN A 48 -1.05 -2.34 12.54
CA GLN A 48 0.33 -2.61 12.12
C GLN A 48 0.42 -2.73 10.61
N ASN A 49 -0.45 -3.53 9.99
CA ASN A 49 -0.46 -3.73 8.54
C ASN A 49 -0.68 -2.41 7.79
N ALA A 50 -1.53 -1.53 8.33
CA ALA A 50 -1.70 -0.18 7.79
C ALA A 50 -0.43 0.68 7.88
N ARG A 51 0.36 0.55 8.96
CA ARG A 51 1.65 1.24 9.10
C ARG A 51 2.69 0.68 8.13
N ASP A 52 2.74 -0.63 7.95
CA ASP A 52 3.68 -1.30 7.05
C ASP A 52 3.42 -0.86 5.60
N VAL A 53 2.15 -0.87 5.17
CA VAL A 53 1.75 -0.35 3.85
C VAL A 53 2.08 1.14 3.70
N LEU A 54 1.83 1.98 4.72
CA LEU A 54 2.22 3.39 4.68
C LEU A 54 3.74 3.59 4.58
N GLY A 55 4.53 2.79 5.29
CA GLY A 55 5.98 2.83 5.23
C GLY A 55 6.51 2.47 3.84
N TYR A 56 5.92 1.45 3.22
CA TYR A 56 6.20 1.08 1.84
C TYR A 56 5.83 2.20 0.85
N LEU A 57 4.68 2.84 1.02
CA LEU A 57 4.31 3.97 0.15
C LEU A 57 5.29 5.13 0.26
N ALA A 58 5.72 5.46 1.48
CA ALA A 58 6.71 6.50 1.71
C ALA A 58 8.07 6.14 1.07
N SER A 59 8.46 4.86 1.06
CA SER A 59 9.71 4.44 0.39
C SER A 59 9.60 4.61 -1.12
N VAL A 60 8.47 4.21 -1.73
CA VAL A 60 8.19 4.42 -3.16
C VAL A 60 8.19 5.90 -3.52
N GLU A 61 7.54 6.76 -2.73
CA GLU A 61 7.52 8.22 -2.93
C GLU A 61 8.94 8.83 -2.88
N SER A 62 9.78 8.34 -1.97
CA SER A 62 11.17 8.81 -1.82
C SER A 62 12.12 8.31 -2.92
N GLY A 63 11.66 7.43 -3.82
CA GLY A 63 12.51 6.78 -4.83
C GLY A 63 13.41 5.67 -4.29
N PHE A 64 13.27 5.32 -3.00
CA PHE A 64 13.99 4.23 -2.37
C PHE A 64 13.16 2.94 -2.48
N VAL A 65 13.41 2.16 -3.53
CA VAL A 65 12.81 0.83 -3.69
C VAL A 65 13.84 -0.18 -3.20
N GLY A 66 13.62 -0.70 -1.99
CA GLY A 66 14.39 -1.80 -1.39
C GLY A 66 13.60 -3.10 -1.43
#